data_AF-A0A9P6DEA8-F1
#
_entry.id   AF-A0A9P6DEA8-F1
#
_cell.length_a   1.000
_cell.length_b   1.000
_cell.length_c   1.000
_cell.angle_alpha   90.00
_cell.angle_beta   90.00
_cell.angle_gamma   90.00
#
_symmetry.space_group_name_H-M   'P 1'
#
loop_
_entity.id
_entity.type
_entity.pdbx_description
1 polymer ?
#
loop_
_entity_poly.entity_id
_entity_poly.type
_entity_poly.pdbx_seq_one_letter_code
_entity_poly.pdbx_strand_id
1 'polypeptide(L)' 'ISLDMLHWLLGHISACTAKKLAQVGLVAGLTLDNSSIADFFCESCVYAKVTRKSVPKVQEGERGKDFGNKVHSDVW' A
#
# COMPACT_ATOMS: atom_id res chain seq x y z
N ILE A 1 8.66 -21.16 9.27
CA ILE A 1 7.70 -20.04 9.40
C ILE A 1 7.31 -19.55 8.02
N SER A 2 6.04 -19.30 7.79
CA SER A 2 5.56 -18.78 6.51
C SER A 2 5.84 -17.28 6.37
N LEU A 3 5.79 -16.77 5.14
CA LEU A 3 6.10 -15.37 4.85
C LEU A 3 5.08 -14.39 5.46
N ASP A 4 3.82 -14.78 5.52
CA ASP A 4 2.71 -14.04 6.15
C ASP A 4 2.90 -13.90 7.67
N MET A 5 3.26 -14.98 8.35
CA MET A 5 3.55 -14.93 9.79
C MET A 5 4.75 -14.03 10.07
N LEU A 6 5.83 -14.14 9.29
CA LEU A 6 7.00 -13.28 9.47
C LEU A 6 6.67 -11.80 9.20
N HIS A 7 5.85 -11.54 8.18
CA HIS A 7 5.33 -10.21 7.88
C HIS A 7 4.54 -9.62 9.08
N TRP A 8 3.66 -10.41 9.72
CA TRP A 8 2.89 -9.96 10.89
C TRP A 8 3.75 -9.78 12.14
N LEU A 9 4.62 -10.74 12.46
CA LEU A 9 5.51 -10.68 13.63
C LEU A 9 6.45 -9.47 13.58
N LEU A 10 6.84 -9.05 12.37
CA LEU A 10 7.69 -7.88 12.15
C LEU A 10 6.89 -6.58 11.91
N GLY A 11 5.61 -6.55 12.32
CA GLY A 11 4.80 -5.33 12.29
C GLY A 11 4.43 -4.86 10.90
N HIS A 12 4.03 -5.79 10.02
CA HIS A 12 3.61 -5.48 8.65
C HIS A 12 4.69 -4.82 7.78
N ILE A 13 5.96 -5.17 8.02
CA ILE A 13 7.07 -4.82 7.14
C ILE A 13 6.85 -5.39 5.73
N SER A 14 7.38 -4.78 4.67
CA SER A 14 7.19 -5.32 3.32
C SER A 14 7.58 -6.81 3.23
N ALA A 15 6.78 -7.62 2.54
CA ALA A 15 7.04 -9.05 2.39
C ALA A 15 8.41 -9.32 1.74
N CYS A 16 8.79 -8.48 0.78
CA CYS A 16 10.13 -8.51 0.18
C CYS A 16 11.23 -8.27 1.22
N THR A 17 11.03 -7.35 2.16
CA THR A 17 12.00 -7.10 3.23
C THR A 17 12.02 -8.24 4.23
N ALA A 18 10.87 -8.76 4.66
CA ALA A 18 10.78 -9.93 5.54
C ALA A 18 11.54 -11.13 4.94
N LYS A 19 11.31 -11.41 3.65
CA LYS A 19 12.04 -12.45 2.89
C LYS A 19 13.54 -12.20 2.88
N LYS A 20 13.98 -10.98 2.56
CA LYS A 20 15.42 -10.63 2.55
C LYS A 20 16.04 -10.83 3.93
N LEU A 21 15.40 -10.36 5.00
CA LEU A 21 15.90 -10.49 6.37
C LEU A 21 16.09 -11.96 6.78
N ALA A 22 15.15 -12.84 6.39
CA ALA A 22 15.29 -14.27 6.59
C ALA A 22 16.43 -14.87 5.75
N GLN A 23 16.56 -14.48 4.48
CA GLN A 23 17.60 -14.98 3.57
C GLN A 23 19.01 -14.56 3.97
N VAL A 24 19.19 -13.34 4.47
CA VAL A 24 20.50 -12.83 4.91
C VAL A 24 20.83 -13.23 6.36
N GLY A 25 19.98 -14.03 7.00
CA GLY A 25 20.22 -14.53 8.37
C GLY A 25 20.10 -13.47 9.47
N LEU A 26 19.50 -12.31 9.19
CA LEU A 26 19.30 -11.24 10.19
C LEU A 26 18.14 -11.56 11.16
N VAL A 27 17.28 -12.50 10.80
CA VAL A 27 16.28 -13.07 11.71
C VAL A 27 16.73 -14.49 12.06
N ALA A 28 17.40 -14.62 13.20
CA ALA A 28 17.98 -15.89 13.64
C ALA A 28 16.92 -16.87 14.19
N GLY A 29 17.19 -18.17 14.08
CA GLY A 29 16.36 -19.22 14.67
C GLY A 29 15.07 -19.53 13.93
N LEU A 30 14.85 -18.96 12.74
CA LEU A 30 13.65 -19.17 11.93
C LEU A 30 14.02 -19.58 10.50
N THR A 31 13.50 -20.73 10.07
CA THR A 31 13.59 -21.17 8.67
C THR A 31 12.34 -20.71 7.92
N LEU A 32 12.51 -19.94 6.85
CA LEU A 32 11.40 -19.50 6.01
C LEU A 32 10.92 -20.67 5.12
N ASP A 33 9.62 -20.93 5.11
CA ASP A 33 9.02 -21.83 4.13
C ASP A 33 8.81 -21.07 2.81
N ASN A 34 9.48 -21.53 1.75
CA ASN A 34 9.48 -20.88 0.44
C ASN A 34 8.29 -21.29 -0.45
N SER A 35 7.43 -22.20 0.01
CA SER A 35 6.32 -22.78 -0.77
C SER A 35 5.24 -21.76 -1.17
N SER A 36 5.12 -20.62 -0.49
CA SER A 36 3.99 -19.67 -0.56
C SER A 36 4.35 -18.26 -1.03
N ILE A 37 5.56 -18.05 -1.55
CA ILE A 37 6.12 -16.71 -1.77
C ILE A 37 5.43 -15.94 -2.90
N ALA A 38 4.92 -16.62 -3.93
CA ALA A 38 4.39 -15.97 -5.12
C ALA A 38 3.04 -15.26 -4.88
N ASP A 39 2.28 -15.68 -3.87
CA ASP A 39 0.87 -15.30 -3.69
C ASP A 39 0.59 -14.51 -2.40
N PHE A 40 1.62 -13.93 -1.78
CA PHE A 40 1.42 -13.18 -0.53
C PHE A 40 0.63 -11.89 -0.75
N PHE A 41 -0.57 -11.83 -0.16
CA PHE A 41 -1.45 -10.66 -0.14
C PHE A 41 -1.86 -10.33 1.29
N CYS A 42 -1.73 -9.05 1.68
CA CYS A 42 -2.19 -8.56 2.98
C CYS A 42 -3.11 -7.35 2.78
N GLU A 43 -4.40 -7.54 3.06
CA GLU A 43 -5.43 -6.53 2.90
C GLU A 43 -5.15 -5.26 3.73
N SER A 44 -4.73 -5.42 4.99
CA SER A 44 -4.38 -4.29 5.86
C SER A 44 -3.23 -3.46 5.30
N CYS A 45 -2.23 -4.11 4.68
CA CYS A 45 -1.12 -3.40 4.03
C CYS A 45 -1.55 -2.70 2.77
N VAL A 46 -2.41 -3.30 1.96
CA VAL A 46 -2.98 -2.65 0.78
C VAL A 46 -3.75 -1.41 1.22
N TYR A 47 -4.67 -1.55 2.16
CA TYR A 47 -5.47 -0.42 2.64
C TYR A 47 -4.61 0.70 3.24
N ALA A 48 -3.60 0.36 4.05
CA ALA A 48 -2.79 1.35 4.77
C ALA A 48 -1.62 1.92 3.95
N LYS A 49 -1.05 1.16 3.02
CA LYS A 49 0.20 1.52 2.29
C LYS A 49 -0.01 1.77 0.80
N VAL A 50 -1.22 1.64 0.26
CA VAL A 50 -1.48 2.00 -1.14
C VAL A 50 -1.08 3.45 -1.37
N THR A 51 -0.27 3.65 -2.41
CA THR A 51 0.14 4.98 -2.83
C THR A 51 -1.09 5.80 -3.16
N ARG A 52 -1.28 6.91 -2.44
CA ARG A 52 -2.33 7.88 -2.79
C ARG A 52 -2.10 8.34 -4.23
N LYS A 53 -3.14 8.27 -5.07
CA LYS A 53 -3.10 8.93 -6.39
C LYS A 53 -2.84 10.41 -6.19
N SER A 54 -1.81 10.95 -6.84
CA SER A 54 -1.50 12.38 -6.77
C SER A 54 -2.72 13.19 -7.20
N VAL A 55 -3.06 14.21 -6.43
CA VAL A 55 -4.04 15.20 -6.87
C VAL A 55 -3.37 16.07 -7.93
N PRO A 56 -3.93 16.21 -9.14
CA PRO A 56 -3.40 17.10 -10.16
C PRO A 56 -3.25 18.51 -9.62
N LYS A 57 -2.12 19.16 -9.91
CA LYS A 57 -1.88 20.58 -9.53
C LYS A 57 -2.62 21.56 -10.43
N VAL A 58 -3.05 21.08 -11.59
CA VAL A 58 -3.76 21.85 -12.59
C VAL A 58 -5.16 21.29 -12.69
N GLN A 59 -6.14 22.18 -12.81
CA GLN A 59 -7.51 21.78 -13.08
C GLN A 59 -7.58 21.03 -14.40
N GLU A 60 -8.20 19.85 -14.37
CA GLU A 60 -8.59 19.13 -15.58
C GLU A 60 -10.04 19.52 -15.93
N GLY A 61 -10.29 19.82 -17.21
CA GLY A 61 -11.61 20.17 -17.74
C GLY A 61 -11.82 21.66 -18.04
N GLU A 62 -12.92 21.95 -18.72
CA GLU A 62 -13.29 23.32 -19.11
C GLU A 62 -13.59 24.17 -17.87
N ARG A 63 -12.96 25.35 -17.81
CA ARG A 63 -13.29 26.38 -16.82
C ARG A 63 -14.54 27.11 -17.29
N GLY A 64 -15.48 27.36 -16.38
CA GLY A 64 -16.62 28.25 -16.65
C GLY A 64 -16.12 29.64 -17.07
N LYS A 65 -16.53 30.07 -18.27
CA LYS A 65 -16.10 31.35 -18.87
C LYS A 65 -17.04 32.49 -18.48
N ASP A 66 -18.32 32.17 -18.34
CA ASP A 66 -19.38 33.14 -18.08
C ASP A 66 -19.81 33.10 -16.62
N PHE A 67 -20.06 34.28 -16.06
CA PHE A 67 -20.56 34.43 -14.70
C PHE A 67 -22.02 33.93 -14.60
N GLY A 68 -22.33 33.15 -13.57
CA GLY A 68 -23.70 32.73 -13.25
C GLY A 68 -24.22 31.49 -14.00
N ASN A 69 -23.52 30.98 -15.01
CA ASN A 69 -23.98 29.81 -15.79
C ASN A 69 -24.00 28.50 -14.97
N LYS A 70 -23.20 28.41 -13.91
CA LYS A 70 -23.14 27.22 -13.05
C LYS A 70 -22.89 27.63 -11.60
N VAL A 71 -23.79 27.20 -10.71
CA VAL A 71 -23.68 27.39 -9.27
C VAL A 71 -23.47 26.02 -8.63
N HIS A 72 -22.44 25.90 -7.80
CA HIS A 72 -22.18 24.73 -6.97
C HIS A 72 -22.53 25.11 -5.52
N SER A 73 -23.47 24.41 -4.91
CA SER A 73 -23.81 24.54 -3.49
C SER A 73 -23.54 23.23 -2.78
N ASP A 74 -23.04 23.29 -1.56
CA ASP A 74 -22.82 22.11 -0.71
C ASP A 74 -23.49 22.33 0.65
N VAL A 75 -23.83 21.24 1.33
CA VAL A 75 -24.40 21.27 2.68
C VAL A 75 -23.30 20.88 3.66
N TRP A 76 -23.09 21.73 4.65
CA TRP A 76 -22.16 21.47 5.76
C TRP A 76 -22.64 20.33 6.66
#